data_AF-A0A9P1DX65-F1
#
_entry.id   AF-A0A9P1DX65-F1
#
_cell.length_a   1.000
_cell.length_b   1.000
_cell.length_c   1.000
_cell.angle_alpha   90.00
_cell.angle_beta   90.00
_cell.angle_gamma   90.00
#
_symmetry.space_group_name_H-M   'P 1'
#
loop_
_entity.id
_entity.type
_entity.pdbx_description
1 polymer ?
#
loop_
_entity_poly.entity_id
_entity_poly.type
_entity_poly.pdbx_seq_one_letter_code
_entity_poly.pdbx_strand_id
1 'polypeptide(L)'
;MIALSLALGSRKILTERICIAMSDVVSNAWEPWERRQLEFTQLMVFEASDGQTPPTVAALKTCDYLELENKDPIACVHADWSHRVLKRKKLEVGVLCEGPLLFDAANADGACTWAAAAQKIVVAIRGEEEFESMARRAEASGAVGLVVVDNEDVFDDDFEMASEDPHRPLSVPAVLAPKAYKDLLCAKAKEARVVRRYHRTPSPADARMLQFLRLRGVEVNLKMN
;
A
#
# COMPACT_ATOMS: atom_id res chain seq x y z
N MET A 1 -47.43 35.26 2.65
CA MET A 1 -46.70 34.26 1.84
C MET A 1 -45.22 34.61 1.93
N ILE A 2 -44.51 34.07 2.92
CA ILE A 2 -43.05 34.21 3.08
C ILE A 2 -42.54 32.81 3.42
N ALA A 3 -41.82 32.21 2.47
CA ALA A 3 -41.15 30.94 2.66
C ALA A 3 -39.79 31.20 3.33
N LEU A 4 -39.58 30.62 4.51
CA LEU A 4 -38.26 30.57 5.14
C LEU A 4 -37.51 29.35 4.59
N SER A 5 -36.49 29.61 3.77
CA SER A 5 -35.45 28.67 3.37
C SER A 5 -34.35 28.71 4.41
N LEU A 6 -34.19 27.66 5.22
CA LEU A 6 -33.02 27.42 6.06
C LEU A 6 -32.92 25.91 6.38
N ALA A 7 -31.87 25.25 5.87
CA ALA A 7 -31.09 24.20 6.55
C ALA A 7 -30.39 23.24 5.56
N LEU A 8 -29.40 23.74 4.83
CA LEU A 8 -28.34 22.91 4.21
C LEU A 8 -26.99 23.35 4.81
N GLY A 9 -26.80 23.07 6.10
CA GLY A 9 -25.59 23.49 6.83
C GLY A 9 -24.99 22.47 7.80
N SER A 10 -25.71 21.39 8.15
CA SER A 10 -25.34 20.57 9.32
C SER A 10 -24.70 19.21 9.00
N ARG A 11 -24.56 18.82 7.73
CA ARG A 11 -24.03 17.49 7.37
C ARG A 11 -22.51 17.38 7.38
N LYS A 12 -21.76 18.46 7.12
CA LYS A 12 -20.28 18.42 7.11
C LYS A 12 -19.67 18.35 8.52
N ILE A 13 -20.31 18.94 9.52
CA ILE A 13 -19.78 19.04 10.89
C ILE A 13 -19.91 17.70 11.65
N LEU A 14 -20.85 16.85 11.26
CA LEU A 14 -21.04 15.54 11.92
C LEU A 14 -19.95 14.53 11.53
N THR A 15 -19.51 14.55 10.27
CA THR A 15 -18.49 13.60 9.77
C THR A 15 -17.12 13.87 10.39
N GLU A 16 -16.73 15.14 10.56
CA GLU A 16 -15.49 15.49 11.26
C GLU A 16 -15.52 15.12 12.75
N ARG A 17 -16.67 15.24 13.42
CA ARG A 17 -16.79 14.92 14.85
C ARG A 17 -16.73 13.43 15.17
N ILE A 18 -17.18 12.56 14.27
CA ILE A 18 -17.15 11.10 14.47
C ILE A 18 -15.72 10.53 14.33
N CYS A 19 -14.92 11.06 13.39
CA CYS A 19 -13.51 10.68 13.27
C CYS A 19 -12.68 11.09 14.50
N ILE A 20 -12.96 12.27 15.09
CA ILE A 20 -12.25 12.77 16.28
C ILE A 20 -12.68 12.00 17.54
N ALA A 21 -13.98 11.72 17.71
CA ALA A 21 -14.47 11.05 18.92
C ALA A 21 -13.95 9.61 19.08
N MET A 22 -13.67 8.88 17.99
CA MET A 22 -13.11 7.53 18.10
C MET A 22 -11.58 7.51 18.25
N SER A 23 -10.85 8.52 17.79
CA SER A 23 -9.45 8.74 18.23
C SER A 23 -9.37 8.78 19.77
N ASP A 24 -10.32 9.47 20.40
CA ASP A 24 -10.37 9.63 21.87
C ASP A 24 -10.88 8.37 22.60
N VAL A 25 -11.78 7.58 21.99
CA VAL A 25 -12.25 6.31 22.58
C VAL A 25 -11.20 5.19 22.40
N VAL A 26 -10.53 5.13 21.25
CA VAL A 26 -9.46 4.15 20.98
C VAL A 26 -8.20 4.50 21.77
N SER A 27 -7.88 5.78 21.98
CA SER A 27 -6.72 6.19 22.79
C SER A 27 -6.87 5.96 24.30
N ASN A 28 -8.09 5.77 24.81
CA ASN A 28 -8.32 5.56 26.25
C ASN A 28 -8.56 4.10 26.66
N ALA A 29 -8.84 3.21 25.70
CA ALA A 29 -9.17 1.80 25.98
C ALA A 29 -8.02 0.80 25.69
N TRP A 30 -6.90 1.27 25.15
CA TRP A 30 -5.83 0.41 24.62
C TRP A 30 -4.48 0.74 25.27
N GLU A 31 -3.72 -0.31 25.58
CA GLU A 31 -2.41 -0.20 26.22
C GLU A 31 -1.40 0.51 25.29
N PRO A 32 -0.40 1.23 25.82
CA PRO A 32 0.53 2.02 25.01
C PRO A 32 1.29 1.25 23.92
N TRP A 33 1.46 -0.07 24.07
CA TRP A 33 2.12 -0.92 23.08
C TRP A 33 1.19 -1.35 21.93
N GLU A 34 -0.12 -1.46 22.16
CA GLU A 34 -1.12 -1.77 21.11
C GLU A 34 -1.30 -0.57 20.16
N ARG A 35 -1.08 0.66 20.65
CA ARG A 35 -1.10 1.88 19.81
C ARG A 35 -0.02 1.89 18.73
N ARG A 36 1.14 1.28 18.98
CA ARG A 36 2.23 1.20 17.98
C ARG A 36 1.93 0.23 16.85
N GLN A 37 1.13 -0.82 17.09
CA GLN A 37 0.73 -1.75 16.04
C GLN A 37 -0.32 -1.16 15.09
N LEU A 38 -1.12 -0.19 15.55
CA LEU A 38 -2.15 0.48 14.72
C LEU A 38 -1.61 1.65 13.88
N GLU A 39 -0.36 2.11 14.10
CA GLU A 39 0.28 3.07 13.18
C GLU A 39 0.56 2.45 11.80
N PHE A 40 0.44 1.12 11.67
CA PHE A 40 0.40 0.41 10.39
C PHE A 40 -1.00 0.47 9.74
N THR A 41 -1.32 1.64 9.20
CA THR A 41 -2.16 1.86 8.00
C THR A 41 -3.50 1.09 7.89
N GLN A 42 -4.28 0.95 8.96
CA GLN A 42 -5.69 0.59 8.83
C GLN A 42 -6.55 1.85 8.88
N LEU A 43 -6.96 2.34 7.71
CA LEU A 43 -7.96 3.40 7.62
C LEU A 43 -9.33 2.77 7.87
N MET A 44 -9.96 3.07 9.00
CA MET A 44 -11.35 2.72 9.25
C MET A 44 -12.26 3.82 8.72
N VAL A 45 -12.90 3.57 7.58
CA VAL A 45 -13.87 4.50 7.00
C VAL A 45 -15.26 4.17 7.55
N PHE A 46 -15.91 5.15 8.17
CA PHE A 46 -17.30 5.09 8.60
C PHE A 46 -18.16 5.88 7.62
N GLU A 47 -19.01 5.20 6.85
CA GLU A 47 -20.04 5.88 6.06
C GLU A 47 -21.21 6.25 6.97
N ALA A 48 -21.64 7.52 6.90
CA ALA A 48 -22.72 8.03 7.74
C ALA A 48 -24.03 7.28 7.46
N SER A 49 -24.67 6.81 8.53
CA SER A 49 -26.01 6.22 8.46
C SER A 49 -27.02 7.26 7.97
N ASP A 50 -27.80 6.90 6.95
CA ASP A 50 -28.96 7.68 6.49
C ASP A 50 -30.22 7.44 7.34
N GLY A 51 -30.10 6.70 8.45
CA GLY A 51 -31.21 6.28 9.30
C GLY A 51 -31.94 5.03 8.78
N GLN A 52 -31.60 4.53 7.59
CA GLN A 52 -32.11 3.25 7.04
C GLN A 52 -31.02 2.18 6.96
N THR A 53 -29.76 2.59 6.83
CA THR A 53 -28.61 1.69 6.73
C THR A 53 -27.69 1.82 7.94
N PRO A 54 -27.23 0.70 8.53
CA PRO A 54 -26.30 0.77 9.64
C PRO A 54 -24.92 1.27 9.20
N PRO A 55 -24.13 1.87 10.11
CA PRO A 55 -22.79 2.35 9.80
C PRO A 55 -21.90 1.21 9.31
N THR A 56 -21.25 1.43 8.17
CA THR A 56 -20.31 0.46 7.59
C THR A 56 -18.90 0.79 8.05
N VAL A 57 -18.21 -0.19 8.63
CA VAL A 57 -16.78 -0.10 8.96
C VAL A 57 -16.01 -0.87 7.90
N ALA A 58 -15.19 -0.16 7.12
CA ALA A 58 -14.25 -0.80 6.21
C ALA A 58 -12.84 -0.64 6.76
N ALA A 59 -12.20 -1.75 7.13
CA ALA A 59 -10.76 -1.79 7.31
C ALA A 59 -10.12 -1.82 5.92
N LEU A 60 -9.45 -0.73 5.55
CA LEU A 60 -8.73 -0.64 4.29
C LEU A 60 -7.25 -0.83 4.56
N LYS A 61 -6.66 -1.92 4.04
CA LYS A 61 -5.21 -2.09 3.93
C LYS A 61 -4.79 -1.59 2.56
N THR A 62 -3.71 -0.83 2.45
CA THR A 62 -3.13 -0.53 1.13
C THR A 62 -2.24 -1.68 0.67
N CYS A 63 -2.32 -2.04 -0.60
CA CYS A 63 -1.44 -3.01 -1.25
C CYS A 63 -0.85 -2.39 -2.51
N ASP A 64 0.40 -2.73 -2.81
CA ASP A 64 1.07 -2.30 -4.03
C ASP A 64 0.96 -3.41 -5.07
N TYR A 65 0.57 -3.02 -6.27
CA TYR A 65 0.42 -3.88 -7.41
C TYR A 65 1.43 -3.51 -8.48
N LEU A 66 2.09 -4.52 -9.03
CA LEU A 66 2.84 -4.40 -10.26
C LEU A 66 1.91 -4.72 -11.43
N GLU A 67 1.64 -3.71 -12.26
CA GLU A 67 0.78 -3.84 -13.42
C GLU A 67 1.64 -3.87 -14.68
N LEU A 68 1.46 -4.92 -15.47
CA LEU A 68 2.14 -5.12 -16.75
C LEU A 68 1.12 -4.98 -17.89
N GLU A 69 1.59 -4.59 -19.06
CA GLU A 69 0.73 -4.45 -20.23
C GLU A 69 0.02 -5.78 -20.57
N ASN A 70 -1.32 -5.76 -20.67
CA ASN A 70 -2.15 -6.91 -21.02
C ASN A 70 -2.03 -8.11 -20.06
N LYS A 71 -1.76 -7.87 -18.77
CA LYS A 71 -1.71 -8.89 -17.72
C LYS A 71 -2.52 -8.47 -16.50
N ASP A 72 -2.87 -9.46 -15.70
CA ASP A 72 -3.52 -9.22 -14.41
C ASP A 72 -2.53 -8.54 -13.45
N PRO A 73 -3.01 -7.60 -12.60
CA PRO A 73 -2.18 -6.96 -11.59
C PRO A 73 -1.56 -7.99 -10.64
N ILE A 74 -0.27 -7.86 -10.39
CA ILE A 74 0.50 -8.75 -9.50
C ILE A 74 0.56 -8.09 -8.13
N ALA A 75 0.04 -8.74 -7.09
CA ALA A 75 0.21 -8.26 -5.72
C ALA A 75 1.68 -8.36 -5.32
N CYS A 76 2.20 -7.31 -4.69
CA CYS A 76 3.60 -7.23 -4.28
C CYS A 76 3.72 -6.78 -2.82
N VAL A 77 4.81 -7.20 -2.20
CA VAL A 77 5.27 -6.61 -0.94
C VAL A 77 5.92 -5.27 -1.27
N HIS A 78 5.60 -4.24 -0.50
CA HIS A 78 6.13 -2.90 -0.75
C HIS A 78 7.25 -2.59 0.23
N ALA A 79 8.26 -1.87 -0.25
CA ALA A 79 9.27 -1.31 0.63
C ALA A 79 8.68 -0.24 1.54
N ASP A 80 9.14 -0.22 2.79
CA ASP A 80 8.67 0.74 3.78
C ASP A 80 8.90 2.18 3.28
N TRP A 81 10.01 2.49 2.63
CA TRP A 81 10.33 3.83 2.15
C TRP A 81 9.43 4.31 1.01
N SER A 82 8.76 3.40 0.28
CA SER A 82 7.88 3.74 -0.85
C SER A 82 6.71 4.65 -0.43
N HIS A 83 6.27 4.60 0.83
CA HIS A 83 5.20 5.48 1.32
C HIS A 83 5.59 6.98 1.25
N ARG A 84 6.89 7.30 1.31
CA ARG A 84 7.38 8.69 1.27
C ARG A 84 7.13 9.33 -0.09
N VAL A 85 7.11 8.53 -1.16
CA VAL A 85 6.83 8.99 -2.53
C VAL A 85 5.41 9.55 -2.64
N LEU A 86 4.42 8.87 -2.04
CA LEU A 86 3.02 9.30 -2.07
C LEU A 86 2.74 10.45 -1.08
N LYS A 87 3.38 10.44 0.10
CA LYS A 87 3.26 11.55 1.07
C LYS A 87 3.65 12.89 0.46
N ARG A 88 4.70 12.92 -0.39
CA ARG A 88 5.10 14.13 -1.13
C ARG A 88 3.98 14.64 -2.05
N LYS A 89 3.18 13.73 -2.61
CA LYS A 89 2.03 14.05 -3.48
C LYS A 89 0.73 14.30 -2.69
N LYS A 90 0.74 14.15 -1.36
CA LYS A 90 -0.45 14.16 -0.49
C LYS A 90 -1.53 13.15 -0.92
N LEU A 91 -1.08 11.98 -1.40
CA LEU A 91 -1.95 10.88 -1.80
C LEU A 91 -1.69 9.67 -0.88
N GLU A 92 -2.73 8.87 -0.62
CA GLU A 92 -2.60 7.57 0.06
C GLU A 92 -2.50 6.40 -0.93
N VAL A 93 -3.12 6.57 -2.10
CA VAL A 93 -3.18 5.59 -3.20
C VAL A 93 -2.84 6.27 -4.51
N GLY A 94 -2.39 5.50 -5.51
CA GLY A 94 -2.06 6.01 -6.83
C GLY A 94 -0.81 5.39 -7.43
N VAL A 95 -0.36 5.95 -8.54
CA VAL A 95 0.84 5.48 -9.25
C VAL A 95 2.10 5.94 -8.52
N LEU A 96 2.90 4.97 -8.08
CA LEU A 96 4.22 5.19 -7.47
C LEU A 96 5.26 5.53 -8.54
N CYS A 97 5.35 4.68 -9.55
CA CYS A 97 6.22 4.86 -10.72
C CYS A 97 5.64 4.14 -11.94
N GLU A 98 6.08 4.56 -13.12
CA GLU A 98 5.74 3.95 -14.40
C GLU A 98 6.94 4.09 -15.35
N GLY A 99 7.12 3.14 -16.25
CA GLY A 99 8.15 3.19 -17.27
C GLY A 99 8.54 1.81 -17.81
N PRO A 100 9.49 1.78 -18.74
CA PRO A 100 9.95 0.54 -19.34
C PRO A 100 10.75 -0.28 -18.32
N LEU A 101 10.62 -1.59 -18.41
CA LEU A 101 11.40 -2.52 -17.59
C LEU A 101 12.81 -2.66 -18.15
N LEU A 102 13.78 -2.70 -17.24
CA LEU A 102 15.17 -3.03 -17.54
C LEU A 102 15.61 -4.19 -16.66
N PHE A 103 15.88 -5.33 -17.28
CA PHE A 103 16.61 -6.43 -16.66
C PHE A 103 17.99 -6.53 -17.30
N ASP A 104 19.03 -6.57 -16.48
CA ASP A 104 20.41 -6.78 -16.91
C ASP A 104 20.91 -8.11 -16.33
N ALA A 105 21.13 -9.10 -17.19
CA ALA A 105 21.57 -10.43 -16.77
C ALA A 105 22.97 -10.41 -16.13
N ALA A 106 23.82 -9.43 -16.47
CA ALA A 106 25.14 -9.28 -15.86
C ALA A 106 25.10 -8.62 -14.47
N ASN A 107 23.97 -8.00 -14.12
CA ASN A 107 23.72 -7.35 -12.83
C ASN A 107 22.36 -7.82 -12.27
N ALA A 108 22.11 -9.12 -12.37
CA ALA A 108 20.80 -9.70 -12.10
C ALA A 108 20.41 -9.59 -10.63
N ASP A 109 21.37 -9.60 -9.71
CA ASP A 109 21.23 -9.43 -8.27
C ASP A 109 21.23 -7.96 -7.81
N GLY A 110 21.51 -7.03 -8.73
CA GLY A 110 21.65 -5.61 -8.40
C GLY A 110 22.88 -5.29 -7.54
N ALA A 111 23.96 -6.08 -7.64
CA ALA A 111 25.23 -5.82 -6.95
C ALA A 111 25.92 -4.53 -7.41
N CYS A 112 25.61 -4.02 -8.61
CA CYS A 112 26.18 -2.82 -9.21
C CYS A 112 25.11 -1.82 -9.66
N THR A 113 25.54 -0.63 -10.07
CA THR A 113 24.66 0.35 -10.75
C THR A 113 24.35 -0.11 -12.18
N TRP A 114 23.12 0.08 -12.62
CA TRP A 114 22.69 -0.16 -14.00
C TRP A 114 23.06 1.02 -14.92
N ALA A 115 23.76 0.75 -16.02
CA ALA A 115 24.23 1.80 -16.93
C ALA A 115 23.10 2.47 -17.74
N ALA A 116 21.99 1.76 -18.00
CA ALA A 116 20.93 2.19 -18.90
C ALA A 116 19.56 2.34 -18.21
N ALA A 117 19.55 2.61 -16.90
CA ALA A 117 18.32 2.64 -16.09
C ALA A 117 17.64 4.00 -15.98
N ALA A 118 18.21 5.07 -16.55
CA ALA A 118 17.59 6.38 -16.53
C ALA A 118 16.14 6.34 -17.04
N GLN A 119 15.19 6.77 -16.20
CA GLN A 119 13.75 6.75 -16.50
C GLN A 119 13.15 5.34 -16.72
N LYS A 120 13.77 4.30 -16.17
CA LYS A 120 13.29 2.91 -16.26
C LYS A 120 12.99 2.31 -14.90
N ILE A 121 12.16 1.28 -14.89
CA ILE A 121 11.98 0.42 -13.72
C ILE A 121 12.99 -0.72 -13.85
N VAL A 122 13.95 -0.78 -12.93
CA VAL A 122 14.94 -1.86 -12.94
C VAL A 122 14.38 -3.11 -12.28
N VAL A 123 14.75 -4.27 -12.84
CA VAL A 123 14.39 -5.58 -12.30
C VAL A 123 15.65 -6.24 -11.75
N ALA A 124 15.59 -6.67 -10.50
CA ALA A 124 16.62 -7.48 -9.85
C ALA A 124 16.01 -8.79 -9.33
N ILE A 125 16.83 -9.80 -9.13
CA ILE A 125 16.47 -11.08 -8.52
C ILE A 125 17.02 -11.05 -7.09
N ARG A 126 16.19 -11.40 -6.13
CA ARG A 126 16.59 -11.52 -4.72
C ARG A 126 17.75 -12.52 -4.60
N GLY A 127 18.79 -12.12 -3.88
CA GLY A 127 20.01 -12.88 -3.68
C GLY A 127 20.69 -12.49 -2.38
N GLU A 128 22.01 -12.33 -2.41
CA GLU A 128 22.82 -11.98 -1.24
C GLU A 128 22.80 -10.48 -0.93
N GLU A 129 22.44 -9.64 -1.90
CA GLU A 129 22.39 -8.19 -1.75
C GLU A 129 21.17 -7.75 -0.91
N GLU A 130 21.38 -6.73 -0.08
CA GLU A 130 20.30 -6.12 0.70
C GLU A 130 19.39 -5.25 -0.18
N PHE A 131 18.09 -5.22 0.14
CA PHE A 131 17.10 -4.45 -0.64
C PHE A 131 17.40 -2.95 -0.66
N GLU A 132 17.85 -2.38 0.46
CA GLU A 132 18.24 -0.98 0.52
C GLU A 132 19.45 -0.69 -0.39
N SER A 133 20.45 -1.57 -0.37
CA SER A 133 21.64 -1.47 -1.24
C SER A 133 21.27 -1.52 -2.73
N MET A 134 20.39 -2.44 -3.13
CA MET A 134 19.83 -2.48 -4.50
C MET A 134 19.11 -1.17 -4.85
N ALA A 135 18.25 -0.66 -3.95
CA ALA A 135 17.50 0.56 -4.18
C ALA A 135 18.38 1.80 -4.31
N ARG A 136 19.48 1.88 -3.53
CA ARG A 136 20.48 2.96 -3.65
C ARG A 136 21.20 2.92 -4.98
N ARG A 137 21.55 1.74 -5.48
CA ARG A 137 22.19 1.59 -6.80
C ARG A 137 21.21 1.92 -7.92
N ALA A 138 19.94 1.55 -7.77
CA ALA A 138 18.88 1.91 -8.72
C ALA A 138 18.69 3.43 -8.78
N GLU A 139 18.64 4.09 -7.63
CA GLU A 139 18.59 5.56 -7.51
C GLU A 139 19.80 6.23 -8.16
N ALA A 140 21.02 5.74 -7.85
CA ALA A 140 22.26 6.26 -8.45
C ALA A 140 22.29 6.11 -9.97
N SER A 141 21.61 5.10 -10.51
CA SER A 141 21.45 4.87 -11.95
C SER A 141 20.34 5.70 -12.61
N GLY A 142 19.58 6.49 -11.84
CA GLY A 142 18.47 7.29 -12.34
C GLY A 142 17.21 6.48 -12.66
N ALA A 143 17.07 5.29 -12.09
CA ALA A 143 15.85 4.50 -12.19
C ALA A 143 14.67 5.22 -11.55
N VAL A 144 13.46 4.98 -12.07
CA VAL A 144 12.20 5.52 -11.51
C VAL A 144 11.52 4.52 -10.58
N GLY A 145 11.94 3.26 -10.58
CA GLY A 145 11.42 2.20 -9.72
C GLY A 145 12.36 1.01 -9.67
N LEU A 146 12.23 0.21 -8.62
CA LEU A 146 12.89 -1.08 -8.45
C LEU A 146 11.84 -2.18 -8.25
N VAL A 147 11.93 -3.24 -9.05
CA VAL A 147 11.18 -4.48 -8.85
C VAL A 147 12.19 -5.56 -8.49
N VAL A 148 12.07 -6.12 -7.29
CA VAL A 148 12.85 -7.29 -6.88
C VAL A 148 11.99 -8.52 -7.07
N VAL A 149 12.51 -9.53 -7.74
CA VAL A 149 11.84 -10.83 -7.92
C VAL A 149 12.30 -11.76 -6.83
N ASP A 150 11.36 -12.30 -6.06
CA ASP A 150 11.66 -13.24 -5.00
C ASP A 150 12.33 -14.52 -5.55
N ASN A 151 13.22 -15.11 -4.77
CA ASN A 151 13.94 -16.34 -5.11
C ASN A 151 13.35 -17.59 -4.43
N GLU A 152 12.47 -17.40 -3.45
CA GLU A 152 11.73 -18.46 -2.75
C GLU A 152 10.56 -19.00 -3.59
N ASP A 153 10.23 -20.28 -3.40
CA ASP A 153 9.10 -20.92 -4.12
C ASP A 153 7.74 -20.56 -3.52
N VAL A 154 7.70 -20.29 -2.21
CA VAL A 154 6.50 -19.85 -1.49
C VAL A 154 6.65 -18.36 -1.23
N PHE A 155 5.75 -17.57 -1.82
CA PHE A 155 5.72 -16.13 -1.63
C PHE A 155 5.08 -15.79 -0.28
N ASP A 156 5.81 -15.04 0.54
CA ASP A 156 5.35 -14.51 1.82
C ASP A 156 4.89 -13.05 1.63
N ASP A 157 3.57 -12.81 1.68
CA ASP A 157 2.98 -11.49 1.52
C ASP A 157 3.04 -10.62 2.79
N ASP A 158 3.45 -11.21 3.92
CA ASP A 158 3.76 -10.52 5.17
C ASP A 158 5.25 -10.19 5.32
N PHE A 159 6.06 -10.46 4.29
CA PHE A 159 7.47 -10.09 4.27
C PHE A 159 7.66 -8.57 4.39
N GLU A 160 8.71 -8.13 5.09
CA GLU A 160 9.01 -6.71 5.29
C GLU A 160 10.30 -6.30 4.56
N MET A 161 10.16 -5.35 3.64
CA MET A 161 11.30 -4.66 3.02
C MET A 161 11.57 -3.36 3.80
N ALA A 162 12.37 -3.46 4.85
CA ALA A 162 12.68 -2.35 5.75
C ALA A 162 13.91 -1.54 5.29
N SER A 163 13.90 -0.23 5.57
CA SER A 163 15.09 0.61 5.46
C SER A 163 15.96 0.47 6.71
N GLU A 164 17.25 0.28 6.50
CA GLU A 164 18.27 0.22 7.55
C GLU A 164 18.74 1.62 7.98
N ASP A 165 18.81 2.58 7.05
CA ASP A 165 19.22 3.96 7.34
C ASP A 165 18.04 4.96 7.22
N PRO A 166 17.36 5.28 8.34
CA PRO A 166 16.24 6.22 8.32
C PRO A 166 16.64 7.66 7.95
N HIS A 167 17.92 8.03 8.11
CA HIS A 167 18.42 9.39 7.87
C HIS A 167 18.71 9.67 6.40
N ARG A 168 18.87 8.63 5.59
CA ARG A 168 19.15 8.79 4.15
C ARG A 168 17.99 8.22 3.32
N PRO A 169 16.90 9.00 3.17
CA PRO A 169 15.68 8.56 2.49
C PRO A 169 15.96 8.15 1.04
N LEU A 170 15.44 6.99 0.65
CA LEU A 170 15.36 6.56 -0.74
C LEU A 170 14.22 7.30 -1.47
N SER A 171 14.47 7.72 -2.71
CA SER A 171 13.46 8.32 -3.57
C SER A 171 12.84 7.35 -4.58
N VAL A 172 13.50 6.22 -4.84
CA VAL A 172 13.03 5.18 -5.76
C VAL A 172 12.09 4.24 -5.01
N PRO A 173 10.80 4.15 -5.40
CA PRO A 173 9.90 3.15 -4.85
C PRO A 173 10.36 1.75 -5.23
N ALA A 174 10.23 0.81 -4.30
CA ALA A 174 10.58 -0.57 -4.51
C ALA A 174 9.45 -1.53 -4.09
N VAL A 175 9.33 -2.62 -4.84
CA VAL A 175 8.39 -3.72 -4.57
C VAL A 175 9.07 -5.08 -4.76
N LEU A 176 8.66 -6.07 -3.98
CA LEU A 176 9.03 -7.47 -4.12
C LEU A 176 7.88 -8.25 -4.78
N ALA A 177 8.18 -8.83 -5.93
CA ALA A 177 7.25 -9.58 -6.77
C ALA A 177 7.48 -11.10 -6.62
N PRO A 178 6.44 -11.95 -6.74
CA PRO A 178 6.58 -13.39 -6.63
C PRO A 178 7.47 -14.01 -7.71
N LYS A 179 8.21 -15.06 -7.35
CA LYS A 179 9.09 -15.83 -8.25
C LYS A 179 8.41 -16.34 -9.51
N ALA A 180 7.10 -16.66 -9.44
CA ALA A 180 6.30 -17.12 -10.57
C ALA A 180 6.32 -16.15 -11.78
N TYR A 181 6.62 -14.86 -11.55
CA TYR A 181 6.68 -13.85 -12.58
C TYR A 181 8.10 -13.56 -13.09
N LYS A 182 9.12 -14.28 -12.62
CA LYS A 182 10.53 -14.09 -13.02
C LYS A 182 10.71 -14.05 -14.53
N ASP A 183 10.27 -15.08 -15.24
CA ASP A 183 10.46 -15.18 -16.69
C ASP A 183 9.71 -14.06 -17.44
N LEU A 184 8.59 -13.61 -16.89
CA LEU A 184 7.81 -12.52 -17.48
C LEU A 184 8.57 -11.19 -17.33
N LEU A 185 9.06 -10.90 -16.12
CA LEU A 185 9.73 -9.64 -15.77
C LEU A 185 11.13 -9.53 -16.37
N CYS A 186 11.88 -10.63 -16.45
CA CYS A 186 13.25 -10.64 -16.95
C CYS A 186 13.36 -10.65 -18.48
N ALA A 187 12.34 -11.12 -19.21
CA ALA A 187 12.48 -11.39 -20.65
C ALA A 187 11.35 -10.88 -21.55
N LYS A 188 10.11 -10.76 -21.04
CA LYS A 188 8.92 -10.60 -21.90
C LYS A 188 8.23 -9.25 -21.75
N ALA A 189 8.17 -8.72 -20.53
CA ALA A 189 7.48 -7.49 -20.24
C ALA A 189 8.33 -6.29 -20.67
N LYS A 190 7.66 -5.30 -21.29
CA LYS A 190 8.31 -4.08 -21.80
C LYS A 190 8.01 -2.87 -20.94
N GLU A 191 6.75 -2.69 -20.58
CA GLU A 191 6.25 -1.57 -19.79
C GLU A 191 5.63 -2.08 -18.50
N ALA A 192 5.84 -1.34 -17.41
CA ALA A 192 5.24 -1.62 -16.12
C ALA A 192 4.86 -0.34 -15.39
N ARG A 193 3.93 -0.46 -14.45
CA ARG A 193 3.67 0.55 -13.44
C ARG A 193 3.45 -0.08 -12.09
N VAL A 194 3.92 0.59 -11.04
CA VAL A 194 3.66 0.21 -9.65
C VAL A 194 2.57 1.12 -9.12
N VAL A 195 1.48 0.53 -8.64
CA VAL A 195 0.28 1.24 -8.20
C VAL A 195 -0.10 0.80 -6.80
N ARG A 196 -0.25 1.77 -5.90
CA ARG A 196 -0.84 1.55 -4.58
C ARG A 196 -2.36 1.66 -4.67
N ARG A 197 -3.07 0.64 -4.20
CA ARG A 197 -4.54 0.62 -4.14
C ARG A 197 -5.01 0.23 -2.75
N TYR A 198 -6.24 0.58 -2.40
CA TYR A 198 -6.90 -0.03 -1.25
C TYR A 198 -7.23 -1.48 -1.62
N HIS A 199 -6.70 -2.41 -0.84
CA HIS A 199 -7.03 -3.82 -0.93
C HIS A 199 -8.04 -4.15 0.16
N ARG A 200 -9.16 -4.75 -0.26
CA ARG A 200 -10.23 -5.21 0.62
C ARG A 200 -10.17 -6.72 0.69
N THR A 201 -9.26 -7.26 1.48
CA THR A 201 -9.37 -8.63 1.96
C THR A 201 -9.80 -8.56 3.42
N PRO A 202 -10.97 -9.11 3.78
CA PRO A 202 -11.34 -9.23 5.17
C PRO A 202 -10.34 -10.17 5.84
N SER A 203 -9.47 -9.62 6.68
CA SER A 203 -8.56 -10.43 7.47
C SER A 203 -9.36 -11.27 8.49
N PRO A 204 -8.80 -12.37 9.01
CA PRO A 204 -9.42 -13.08 10.14
C PRO A 204 -9.69 -12.17 11.34
N ALA A 205 -8.86 -11.13 11.54
CA ALA A 205 -9.08 -10.11 12.56
C ALA A 205 -10.32 -9.25 12.24
N ASP A 206 -10.50 -8.84 10.98
CA ASP A 206 -11.70 -8.11 10.54
C ASP A 206 -12.95 -8.97 10.73
N ALA A 207 -12.88 -10.26 10.41
CA ALA A 207 -13.97 -11.20 10.67
C ALA A 207 -14.32 -11.27 12.17
N ARG A 208 -13.33 -11.35 13.06
CA ARG A 208 -13.53 -11.33 14.52
C ARG A 208 -14.09 -9.99 15.01
N MET A 209 -13.60 -8.87 14.49
CA MET A 209 -14.09 -7.54 14.83
C MET A 209 -15.54 -7.35 14.40
N LEU A 210 -15.88 -7.76 13.17
CA LEU A 210 -17.25 -7.75 12.68
C LEU A 210 -18.15 -8.67 13.51
N GLN A 211 -17.66 -9.83 13.93
CA GLN A 211 -18.37 -10.72 14.84
C GLN A 211 -18.60 -10.06 16.21
N PHE A 212 -17.60 -9.38 16.77
CA PHE A 212 -17.73 -8.63 18.02
C PHE A 212 -18.78 -7.51 17.92
N LEU A 213 -18.78 -6.74 16.82
CA LEU A 213 -19.78 -5.69 16.58
C LEU A 213 -21.19 -6.28 16.48
N ARG A 214 -21.36 -7.41 15.77
CA ARG A 214 -22.63 -8.14 15.70
C ARG A 214 -23.12 -8.60 17.07
N LEU A 215 -22.23 -9.12 17.92
CA LEU A 215 -22.58 -9.53 19.29
C LEU A 215 -23.04 -8.36 20.19
N ARG A 216 -22.66 -7.12 19.85
CA ARG A 216 -23.11 -5.91 20.53
C ARG A 216 -24.39 -5.32 19.95
N GLY A 217 -25.05 -6.02 19.02
CA GLY A 217 -26.26 -5.54 18.36
C GLY A 217 -26.00 -4.46 17.30
N VAL A 218 -24.75 -4.27 16.89
CA VAL A 218 -24.41 -3.41 15.76
C VAL A 218 -24.49 -4.25 14.50
N GLU A 219 -25.49 -3.98 13.66
CA GLU A 219 -25.49 -4.54 12.31
C GLU A 219 -24.35 -3.92 11.51
N VAL A 220 -23.48 -4.75 10.93
CA VAL A 220 -22.39 -4.27 10.07
C VAL A 220 -22.48 -5.02 8.76
N ASN A 221 -22.75 -4.28 7.69
CA ASN A 221 -22.73 -4.82 6.33
C ASN A 221 -21.32 -4.65 5.76
N LEU A 222 -20.69 -5.75 5.37
CA LEU A 222 -19.47 -5.68 4.57
C LEU A 222 -19.85 -5.46 3.12
N LYS A 223 -19.52 -4.29 2.58
CA LYS A 223 -19.63 -4.04 1.15
C LYS A 223 -18.34 -4.48 0.46
N MET A 224 -18.37 -5.73 -0.03
CA MET A 224 -17.38 -6.23 -0.99
C MET A 224 -17.74 -5.62 -2.35
N ASN A 225 -16.88 -4.74 -2.87
CA ASN A 225 -17.00 -4.23 -4.25
C ASN A 225 -16.08 -5.04 -5.15
#